data_AF-A0A2X2C6L0-F1
#
_entry.id   AF-A0A2X2C6L0-F1
#
_cell.length_a   1.000
_cell.length_b   1.000
_cell.length_c   1.000
_cell.angle_alpha   90.00
_cell.angle_beta   90.00
_cell.angle_gamma   90.00
#
_symmetry.space_group_name_H-M   'P 1'
#
loop_
_entity.id
_entity.type
_entity.pdbx_description
1 polymer ?
#
loop_
_entity_poly.entity_id
_entity_poly.type
_entity_poly.pdbx_seq_one_letter_code
_entity_poly.pdbx_strand_id
1 'polypeptide(L)' 'MKNIQRKVVAEDLRKVGTTALAAGIVTIFVTNQKLLTACALITGAVLWLLGVFLTKEE' A
#
# COMPACT_ATOMS: atom_id res chain seq x y z
N MET A 1 -19.73 -1.40 10.64
CA MET A 1 -19.61 -1.47 9.15
C MET A 1 -20.03 -2.86 8.71
N LYS A 2 -20.88 -2.99 7.69
CA LYS A 2 -21.30 -4.29 7.12
C LYS A 2 -20.07 -5.04 6.58
N ASN A 3 -19.97 -6.37 6.76
CA ASN A 3 -18.84 -7.20 6.31
C ASN A 3 -18.45 -6.97 4.84
N ILE A 4 -19.45 -6.72 3.98
CA ILE A 4 -19.23 -6.41 2.56
C ILE A 4 -18.36 -5.17 2.36
N GLN A 5 -18.55 -4.12 3.18
CA GLN A 5 -17.76 -2.90 3.05
C GLN A 5 -16.33 -3.05 3.55
N ARG A 6 -16.07 -3.92 4.54
CA ARG A 6 -14.69 -4.23 4.96
C ARG A 6 -13.91 -4.92 3.84
N LYS A 7 -14.54 -5.87 3.13
CA LYS A 7 -13.90 -6.58 2.00
C LYS A 7 -13.53 -5.63 0.86
N VAL A 8 -14.44 -4.73 0.48
CA VAL A 8 -14.18 -3.73 -0.57
C VAL A 8 -13.04 -2.80 -0.18
N VAL A 9 -13.03 -2.31 1.08
CA VAL A 9 -11.96 -1.45 1.59
C VAL A 9 -10.62 -2.19 1.66
N ALA A 10 -10.62 -3.48 2.03
CA ALA A 10 -9.41 -4.31 2.07
C ALA A 10 -8.78 -4.49 0.67
N GLU A 11 -9.62 -4.77 -0.32
CA GLU A 11 -9.23 -4.91 -1.73
C GLU A 11 -8.61 -3.61 -2.27
N ASP A 12 -9.28 -2.47 -1.99
CA ASP A 12 -8.79 -1.16 -2.42
C ASP A 12 -7.49 -0.77 -1.71
N LEU A 13 -7.34 -1.05 -0.41
CA LEU A 13 -6.07 -0.83 0.31
C LEU A 13 -4.92 -1.64 -0.30
N ARG A 14 -5.17 -2.90 -0.71
CA ARG A 14 -4.13 -3.71 -1.37
C ARG A 14 -3.72 -3.11 -2.71
N LYS A 15 -4.68 -2.67 -3.54
CA LYS A 15 -4.40 -2.05 -4.85
C LYS A 15 -3.64 -0.73 -4.71
N VAL A 16 -4.06 0.13 -3.78
CA VAL A 16 -3.37 1.40 -3.50
C VAL A 16 -1.96 1.12 -2.96
N GLY A 17 -1.83 0.18 -2.01
CA GLY A 17 -0.54 -0.24 -1.46
C GLY A 17 0.44 -0.75 -2.52
N THR A 18 0.00 -1.62 -3.45
CA THR A 18 0.84 -2.11 -4.55
C THR A 18 1.25 -1.00 -5.51
N THR A 19 0.34 -0.06 -5.80
CA THR A 19 0.62 1.09 -6.69
C THR A 19 1.64 2.03 -6.06
N ALA A 20 1.50 2.32 -4.76
CA ALA A 20 2.44 3.14 -4.01
C ALA A 20 3.84 2.48 -3.93
N LEU A 21 3.90 1.17 -3.72
CA LEU A 21 5.15 0.40 -3.77
C LEU A 21 5.81 0.48 -5.14
N ALA A 22 5.06 0.26 -6.23
CA ALA A 22 5.59 0.34 -7.59
C ALA A 22 6.12 1.75 -7.91
N ALA A 23 5.35 2.80 -7.56
CA ALA A 23 5.77 4.19 -7.74
C ALA A 23 7.02 4.52 -6.91
N GLY A 24 7.08 4.03 -5.67
CA GLY A 24 8.26 4.15 -4.81
C GLY A 24 9.50 3.50 -5.44
N ILE A 25 9.39 2.30 -6.01
CA ILE A 25 10.51 1.62 -6.69
C ILE A 25 10.96 2.42 -7.91
N VAL A 26 10.03 2.90 -8.74
CA VAL A 26 10.37 3.73 -9.91
C VAL A 26 11.08 5.02 -9.49
N THR A 27 10.64 5.63 -8.40
CA THR A 27 11.21 6.86 -7.84
C THR A 27 12.69 6.67 -7.44
N ILE A 28 13.11 5.47 -7.00
CA ILE A 28 14.54 5.17 -6.71
C ILE A 28 15.42 5.44 -7.93
N PHE A 29 14.92 5.15 -9.13
CA PHE A 29 15.69 5.27 -10.37
C PHE A 29 15.59 6.66 -11.00
N VAL A 30 14.56 7.43 -10.67
CA VAL A 30 14.28 8.75 -11.27
C VAL A 30 14.84 9.90 -10.42
N THR A 31 14.95 9.75 -9.10
CA THR A 31 15.38 10.82 -8.20
C THR A 31 16.41 10.35 -7.19
N ASN A 32 17.32 11.27 -6.82
CA ASN A 32 18.31 11.05 -5.76
C ASN A 32 17.74 11.28 -4.34
N GLN A 33 16.45 11.61 -4.20
CA GLN A 33 15.83 11.82 -2.89
C GLN A 33 15.54 10.50 -2.17
N LYS A 34 16.59 9.95 -1.55
CA LYS A 34 16.56 8.67 -0.82
C LYS A 34 15.52 8.65 0.31
N LEU A 35 15.40 9.75 1.06
CA LEU A 35 14.49 9.85 2.21
C LEU A 35 13.02 9.79 1.78
N LEU A 36 12.65 10.58 0.77
CA LEU A 36 11.28 10.64 0.27
C LEU A 36 10.86 9.29 -0.33
N THR A 37 11.77 8.65 -1.06
CA THR A 37 11.55 7.34 -1.65
C THR A 37 11.36 6.25 -0.60
N ALA A 38 12.17 6.26 0.47
CA ALA A 38 12.01 5.35 1.60
C ALA A 38 10.65 5.55 2.30
N CYS A 39 10.23 6.79 2.54
CA CYS A 39 8.91 7.08 3.13
C CYS A 39 7.77 6.58 2.24
N ALA A 40 7.87 6.75 0.92
CA ALA A 40 6.87 6.26 -0.03
C ALA A 40 6.75 4.74 -0.03
N LEU A 41 7.89 4.03 0.00
CA LEU A 41 7.93 2.56 0.08
C LEU A 41 7.34 2.04 1.39
N ILE A 42 7.71 2.65 2.52
CA ILE A 42 7.18 2.27 3.85
C ILE A 42 5.67 2.48 3.88
N THR A 43 5.18 3.63 3.42
CA THR A 43 3.75 3.94 3.40
C THR A 43 2.98 2.97 2.51
N GLY A 44 3.51 2.66 1.32
CA GLY A 44 2.94 1.66 0.41
C GLY A 44 2.88 0.26 1.03
N ALA A 45 3.95 -0.16 1.70
CA ALA A 45 4.01 -1.45 2.39
C ALA A 45 3.02 -1.52 3.57
N VAL A 46 2.88 -0.46 4.36
CA VAL A 46 1.93 -0.38 5.48
C VAL A 46 0.49 -0.46 4.97
N LEU A 47 0.15 0.31 3.92
CA LEU A 47 -1.19 0.25 3.31
C LEU A 47 -1.50 -1.12 2.73
N TRP A 48 -0.51 -1.75 2.09
CA TRP A 48 -0.67 -3.10 1.57
C TRP A 48 -0.89 -4.13 2.68
N LEU A 49 -0.08 -4.09 3.75
CA LEU A 49 -0.22 -4.97 4.91
C LEU A 49 -1.56 -4.77 5.61
N LEU A 50 -2.01 -3.52 5.81
CA LEU A 50 -3.33 -3.22 6.37
C LEU A 50 -4.45 -3.85 5.53
N GLY A 51 -4.37 -3.75 4.19
CA GLY A 51 -5.29 -4.43 3.30
C GLY A 51 -5.27 -5.95 3.47
N VAL A 52 -4.09 -6.58 3.58
CA VAL A 52 -3.95 -8.03 3.83
C VAL A 52 -4.54 -8.45 5.18
N PHE A 53 -4.29 -7.69 6.25
CA PHE A 53 -4.82 -8.00 7.59
C PHE A 53 -6.35 -7.88 7.63
N LEU A 54 -6.92 -6.87 6.98
CA LEU A 54 -8.37 -6.72 6.83
C LEU A 54 -9.00 -7.83 5.98
N THR A 55 -8.28 -8.41 5.01
CA THR A 55 -8.73 -9.60 4.27
C THR A 55 -8.64 -10.88 5.11
N LYS A 56 -7.68 -10.98 6.04
CA LYS A 56 -7.46 -12.19 6.86
C LYS A 56 -8.48 -12.39 7.99
N GLU A 57 -9.32 -11.40 8.31
CA GLU A 57 -10.47 -11.59 9.21
C GLU A 57 -11.63 -12.37 8.53
N GLU A 58 -11.31 -13.38 7.71
CA GLU A 58 -12.22 -14.43 7.24
C GLU A 58 -11.96 -15.75 7.97
#